data_AF-A0A536C4Z5-F1
#
_entry.id   AF-A0A536C4Z5-F1
#
_cell.length_a   1.000
_cell.length_b   1.000
_cell.length_c   1.000
_cell.angle_alpha   90.00
_cell.angle_beta   90.00
_cell.angle_gamma   90.00
#
_symmetry.space_group_name_H-M   'P 1'
#
loop_
_entity.id
_entity.type
_entity.pdbx_description
1 polymer ?
#
loop_
_entity_poly.entity_id
_entity_poly.type
_entity_poly.pdbx_seq_one_letter_code
_entity_poly.pdbx_strand_id
1 'polypeptide(L)'
;MLTCYMCGQTKPEAEFAFDNIAKGTRQRHCRKCQAAYRRAHYLANRHDYIKREVARMNRYRIENRVLMLAYLVAHPCVDCGQTEPVMLDFDHREPAKKNGNVSELAMRKPWRLVLVEIAKCDVRCANCHLRRTARQFTWKKVAGRPLTEGAWLERVIPSDEAETSRGGIASETKKCTGCGLERPVAEFPIKNKQTGRRGTLCRACRSAYGRRHYEQNREKYTSRVRARRDVRDTYWSWLMTYLAWHPCVDCGETDPVVLEFDHREGTTKVGNVGAMLSRASWSTLLSEIAKCDVRCANCHRLRTAQQFSWSKWIRESA
;
A
#
# COMPACT_ATOMS: atom_id res chain seq x y z
N MET A 1 55.25 8.16 -0.02
CA MET A 1 54.47 8.61 -1.19
C MET A 1 54.45 7.48 -2.22
N LEU A 2 53.39 7.33 -3.02
CA LEU A 2 53.26 6.27 -4.04
C LEU A 2 52.71 6.80 -5.36
N THR A 3 53.14 6.23 -6.49
CA THR A 3 52.69 6.58 -7.83
C THR A 3 51.61 5.62 -8.32
N CYS A 4 50.47 6.15 -8.79
CA CYS A 4 49.34 5.34 -9.23
C CYS A 4 49.49 4.92 -10.70
N TYR A 5 49.73 3.64 -10.97
CA TYR A 5 49.96 3.15 -12.35
C TYR A 5 48.78 3.41 -13.31
N MET A 6 47.54 3.53 -12.79
CA MET A 6 46.35 3.83 -13.60
C MET A 6 46.19 5.31 -13.98
N CYS A 7 46.99 6.24 -13.44
CA CYS A 7 46.84 7.68 -13.75
C CYS A 7 48.13 8.52 -13.66
N GLY A 8 49.31 7.90 -13.54
CA GLY A 8 50.62 8.57 -13.48
C GLY A 8 50.91 9.42 -12.22
N GLN A 9 49.88 9.85 -11.49
CA GLN A 9 50.01 10.77 -10.35
C GLN A 9 50.66 10.13 -9.11
N THR A 10 51.67 10.80 -8.56
CA THR A 10 52.26 10.55 -7.24
C THR A 10 51.39 11.15 -6.14
N LYS A 11 51.09 10.37 -5.09
CA LYS A 11 50.11 10.73 -4.05
C LYS A 11 50.47 10.17 -2.66
N PRO A 12 49.87 10.67 -1.57
CA PRO A 12 50.00 10.08 -0.23
C PRO A 12 49.45 8.66 -0.17
N GLU A 13 50.06 7.79 0.65
CA GLU A 13 49.65 6.38 0.81
C GLU A 13 48.22 6.19 1.32
N ALA A 14 47.65 7.21 1.99
CA ALA A 14 46.24 7.23 2.37
C ALA A 14 45.29 7.19 1.16
N GLU A 15 45.66 7.78 0.01
CA GLU A 15 44.88 7.67 -1.24
C GLU A 15 44.93 6.27 -1.85
N PHE A 16 45.71 5.33 -1.30
CA PHE A 16 45.75 3.93 -1.72
C PHE A 16 45.01 3.04 -0.71
N ALA A 17 44.28 2.06 -1.22
CA ALA A 17 43.67 1.02 -0.39
C ALA A 17 44.75 0.06 0.12
N PHE A 18 44.52 -0.62 1.24
CA PHE A 18 45.31 -1.78 1.60
C PHE A 18 45.08 -2.90 0.58
N ASP A 19 46.14 -3.64 0.30
CA ASP A 19 46.11 -4.91 -0.42
C ASP A 19 46.05 -6.07 0.58
N ASN A 20 46.98 -6.08 1.53
CA ASN A 20 46.91 -6.93 2.72
C ASN A 20 47.09 -6.08 3.98
N ILE A 21 46.05 -6.02 4.82
CA ILE A 21 46.04 -5.20 6.06
C ILE A 21 47.09 -5.71 7.06
N ALA A 22 47.20 -7.03 7.25
CA ALA A 22 48.13 -7.63 8.20
C ALA A 22 49.61 -7.49 7.78
N LYS A 23 49.89 -7.40 6.47
CA LYS A 23 51.24 -7.11 5.93
C LYS A 23 51.48 -5.62 5.64
N GLY A 24 50.53 -4.75 5.95
CA GLY A 24 50.59 -3.30 5.70
C GLY A 24 50.63 -2.88 4.21
N THR A 25 50.56 -3.82 3.26
CA THR A 25 50.80 -3.54 1.83
C THR A 25 49.71 -2.68 1.21
N ARG A 26 50.08 -1.82 0.26
CA ARG A 26 49.18 -0.93 -0.47
C ARG A 26 48.93 -1.43 -1.88
N GLN A 27 47.71 -1.22 -2.37
CA GLN A 27 47.38 -1.35 -3.78
C GLN A 27 48.26 -0.42 -4.63
N ARG A 28 48.65 -0.85 -5.85
CA ARG A 28 49.44 -0.01 -6.77
C ARG A 28 48.63 1.10 -7.47
N HIS A 29 47.31 1.11 -7.29
CA HIS A 29 46.40 2.14 -7.80
C HIS A 29 45.68 2.90 -6.69
N CYS A 30 45.43 4.19 -6.90
CA CYS A 30 44.70 5.01 -5.94
C CYS A 30 43.20 4.68 -5.90
N ARG A 31 42.55 4.99 -4.77
CA ARG A 31 41.13 4.76 -4.49
C ARG A 31 40.21 5.37 -5.55
N LYS A 32 40.59 6.53 -6.11
CA LYS A 32 39.83 7.22 -7.18
C LYS A 32 39.81 6.37 -8.46
N CYS A 33 40.96 5.90 -8.93
CA CYS A 33 41.04 4.98 -10.08
C CYS A 33 40.35 3.64 -9.81
N GLN A 34 40.48 3.09 -8.59
CA GLN A 34 39.78 1.87 -8.20
C GLN A 34 38.25 2.03 -8.23
N ALA A 35 37.73 3.18 -7.81
CA ALA A 35 36.30 3.49 -7.86
C ALA A 35 35.81 3.67 -9.32
N ALA A 36 36.58 4.36 -10.16
CA ALA A 36 36.29 4.49 -11.59
C ALA A 36 36.26 3.11 -12.29
N TYR A 37 37.29 2.29 -12.08
CA TYR A 37 37.36 0.91 -12.60
C TYR A 37 36.16 0.07 -12.12
N ARG A 38 35.87 0.04 -10.82
CA ARG A 38 34.70 -0.70 -10.28
C ARG A 38 33.39 -0.22 -10.89
N ARG A 39 33.21 1.08 -11.12
CA ARG A 39 32.01 1.65 -11.77
C ARG A 39 31.90 1.20 -13.23
N ALA A 40 32.98 1.29 -14.00
CA ALA A 40 33.00 0.84 -15.40
C ALA A 40 32.75 -0.68 -15.51
N HIS A 41 33.46 -1.48 -14.71
CA HIS A 41 33.28 -2.93 -14.64
C HIS A 41 31.85 -3.33 -14.27
N TYR A 42 31.26 -2.68 -13.24
CA TYR A 42 29.87 -2.92 -12.84
C TYR A 42 28.88 -2.54 -13.94
N LEU A 43 29.08 -1.42 -14.64
CA LEU A 43 28.19 -1.00 -15.73
C LEU A 43 28.23 -2.00 -16.91
N ALA A 44 29.42 -2.41 -17.33
CA ALA A 44 29.60 -3.41 -18.40
C ALA A 44 28.97 -4.77 -18.02
N ASN A 45 29.21 -5.26 -16.80
CA ASN A 45 28.71 -6.56 -16.34
C ASN A 45 27.28 -6.51 -15.73
N ARG A 46 26.60 -5.35 -15.75
CA ARG A 46 25.33 -5.14 -15.04
C ARG A 46 24.26 -6.14 -15.45
N HIS A 47 24.19 -6.45 -16.75
CA HIS A 47 23.21 -7.40 -17.28
C HIS A 47 23.42 -8.81 -16.69
N ASP A 48 24.66 -9.32 -16.68
CA ASP A 48 24.94 -10.66 -16.15
C ASP A 48 24.81 -10.76 -14.63
N TYR A 49 25.05 -9.69 -13.88
CA TYR A 49 24.71 -9.67 -12.46
C TYR A 49 23.19 -9.79 -12.25
N ILE A 50 22.39 -9.03 -12.99
CA ILE A 50 20.91 -9.11 -12.93
C ILE A 50 20.42 -10.49 -13.37
N LYS A 51 20.94 -11.03 -14.48
CA LYS A 51 20.61 -12.38 -15.00
C LYS A 51 20.90 -13.47 -13.97
N ARG A 52 22.07 -13.42 -13.31
CA ARG A 52 22.45 -14.35 -12.23
C ARG A 52 21.62 -14.18 -10.95
N GLU A 53 21.20 -12.96 -10.62
CA GLU A 53 20.33 -12.70 -9.46
C GLU A 53 18.90 -13.19 -9.71
N VAL A 54 18.31 -12.88 -10.86
CA VAL A 54 16.97 -13.34 -11.27
C VAL A 54 16.91 -14.87 -11.33
N ALA A 55 17.92 -15.53 -11.91
CA ALA A 55 18.00 -16.99 -11.93
C ALA A 55 18.08 -17.59 -10.51
N ARG A 56 18.73 -16.91 -9.55
CA ARG A 56 18.80 -17.34 -8.14
C ARG A 56 17.46 -17.14 -7.42
N MET A 57 16.82 -15.99 -7.62
CA MET A 57 15.49 -15.70 -7.08
C MET A 57 14.42 -16.66 -7.60
N ASN A 58 14.48 -17.05 -8.88
CA ASN A 58 13.56 -18.02 -9.45
C ASN A 58 13.72 -19.42 -8.85
N ARG A 59 14.95 -19.86 -8.54
CA ARG A 59 15.16 -21.09 -7.76
C ARG A 59 14.55 -20.99 -6.36
N TYR A 60 14.85 -19.93 -5.61
CA TYR A 60 14.25 -19.71 -4.28
C TYR A 60 12.72 -19.69 -4.30
N ARG A 61 12.08 -19.14 -5.34
CA ARG A 61 10.61 -19.16 -5.51
C ARG A 61 10.03 -20.55 -5.70
N ILE A 62 10.78 -21.49 -6.30
CA ILE A 62 10.36 -22.89 -6.47
C ILE A 62 10.63 -23.66 -5.18
N GLU A 63 11.88 -23.64 -4.71
CA GLU A 63 12.35 -24.33 -3.49
C GLU A 63 11.53 -23.93 -2.26
N ASN A 64 11.47 -22.64 -1.94
CA ASN A 64 10.79 -22.14 -0.74
C ASN A 64 9.27 -22.30 -0.83
N ARG A 65 8.65 -22.40 -2.02
CA ARG A 65 7.20 -22.62 -2.15
C ARG A 65 6.81 -23.99 -1.62
N VAL A 66 7.53 -25.03 -2.00
CA VAL A 66 7.27 -26.41 -1.52
C VAL A 66 7.49 -26.48 -0.01
N LEU A 67 8.62 -25.95 0.47
CA LEU A 67 8.97 -25.94 1.89
C LEU A 67 7.99 -25.13 2.75
N MET A 68 7.48 -24.00 2.23
CA MET A 68 6.47 -23.18 2.89
C MET A 68 5.09 -23.85 2.92
N LEU A 69 4.71 -24.56 1.85
CA LEU A 69 3.46 -25.34 1.83
C LEU A 69 3.54 -26.51 2.83
N ALA A 70 4.62 -27.29 2.80
CA ALA A 70 4.85 -28.37 3.75
C ALA A 70 4.85 -27.89 5.22
N TYR A 71 5.45 -26.73 5.49
CA TYR A 71 5.39 -26.12 6.82
C TYR A 71 3.94 -25.80 7.23
N LEU A 72 3.14 -25.18 6.37
CA LEU A 72 1.75 -24.81 6.68
C LEU A 72 0.81 -26.04 6.80
N VAL A 73 1.07 -27.12 6.05
CA VAL A 73 0.37 -28.41 6.23
C VAL A 73 0.64 -29.00 7.61
N ALA A 74 1.88 -28.90 8.11
CA ALA A 74 2.28 -29.44 9.41
C ALA A 74 1.90 -28.55 10.63
N HIS A 75 1.43 -27.32 10.40
CA HIS A 75 1.15 -26.34 11.46
C HIS A 75 -0.24 -25.70 11.28
N PRO A 76 -1.31 -26.28 11.86
CA PRO A 76 -2.64 -25.69 11.82
C PRO A 76 -2.73 -24.33 12.53
N CYS A 77 -3.84 -23.62 12.32
CA CYS A 77 -4.14 -22.35 12.97
C CYS A 77 -4.13 -22.47 14.51
N VAL A 78 -3.20 -21.81 15.19
CA VAL A 78 -3.04 -21.90 16.65
C VAL A 78 -4.28 -21.48 17.45
N ASP A 79 -5.13 -20.59 16.90
CA ASP A 79 -6.32 -20.10 17.61
C ASP A 79 -7.60 -20.92 17.33
N CYS A 80 -7.63 -21.81 16.33
CA CYS A 80 -8.86 -22.52 15.95
C CYS A 80 -8.70 -23.89 15.23
N GLY A 81 -7.49 -24.43 15.12
CA GLY A 81 -7.25 -25.77 14.56
C GLY A 81 -7.39 -25.92 13.04
N GLN A 82 -7.83 -24.89 12.29
CA GLN A 82 -7.95 -24.95 10.82
C GLN A 82 -6.64 -25.42 10.15
N THR A 83 -6.74 -26.44 9.31
CA THR A 83 -5.63 -27.11 8.62
C THR A 83 -5.46 -26.68 7.16
N GLU A 84 -6.52 -26.19 6.49
CA GLU A 84 -6.50 -25.86 5.05
C GLU A 84 -5.42 -24.81 4.71
N PRO A 85 -4.29 -25.19 4.08
CA PRO A 85 -3.13 -24.32 3.95
C PRO A 85 -3.42 -23.01 3.22
N VAL A 86 -4.35 -22.97 2.25
CA VAL A 86 -4.72 -21.74 1.53
C VAL A 86 -5.18 -20.63 2.49
N MET A 87 -5.91 -21.00 3.54
CA MET A 87 -6.44 -20.08 4.56
C MET A 87 -5.36 -19.61 5.55
N LEU A 88 -4.24 -20.33 5.68
CA LEU A 88 -3.20 -20.08 6.69
C LEU A 88 -2.14 -19.06 6.25
N ASP A 89 -1.76 -18.16 7.16
CA ASP A 89 -0.66 -17.21 7.05
C ASP A 89 0.28 -17.29 8.27
N PHE A 90 1.48 -16.75 8.10
CA PHE A 90 2.44 -16.53 9.20
C PHE A 90 2.18 -15.17 9.85
N ASP A 91 1.75 -15.19 11.12
CA ASP A 91 1.46 -13.99 11.90
C ASP A 91 2.57 -13.75 12.94
N HIS A 92 3.26 -12.61 12.83
CA HIS A 92 4.34 -12.23 13.74
C HIS A 92 3.83 -12.03 15.17
N ARG A 93 4.35 -12.81 16.13
CA ARG A 93 4.06 -12.63 17.56
C ARG A 93 4.31 -11.19 18.00
N GLU A 94 5.45 -10.63 17.60
CA GLU A 94 5.81 -9.23 17.82
C GLU A 94 6.13 -8.53 16.48
N PRO A 95 5.18 -7.78 15.89
CA PRO A 95 5.37 -7.15 14.58
C PRO A 95 6.52 -6.14 14.46
N ALA A 96 7.09 -5.68 15.59
CA ALA A 96 8.27 -4.81 15.63
C ALA A 96 9.60 -5.57 15.48
N LYS A 97 9.64 -6.89 15.75
CA LYS A 97 10.86 -7.72 15.66
C LYS A 97 11.05 -8.37 14.28
N LYS A 98 10.21 -8.03 13.30
CA LYS A 98 10.23 -8.66 11.96
C LYS A 98 11.29 -8.08 11.03
N ASN A 99 11.97 -8.95 10.28
CA ASN A 99 12.87 -8.57 9.19
C ASN A 99 12.11 -8.39 7.86
N GLY A 100 10.86 -8.85 7.77
CA GLY A 100 10.01 -8.73 6.59
C GLY A 100 8.78 -9.62 6.70
N ASN A 101 7.89 -9.61 5.70
CA ASN A 101 6.85 -10.62 5.59
C ASN A 101 7.48 -11.97 5.14
N VAL A 102 7.04 -13.09 5.71
CA VAL A 102 7.61 -14.42 5.42
C VAL A 102 7.54 -14.75 3.92
N SER A 103 6.39 -14.54 3.28
CA SER A 103 6.18 -14.78 1.84
C SER A 103 7.05 -13.85 0.97
N GLU A 104 7.27 -12.60 1.40
CA GLU A 104 8.17 -11.65 0.72
C GLU A 104 9.64 -12.08 0.84
N LEU A 105 10.06 -12.63 2.00
CA LEU A 105 11.40 -13.20 2.18
C LEU A 105 11.58 -14.49 1.37
N ALA A 106 10.57 -15.37 1.33
CA ALA A 106 10.57 -16.60 0.54
C ALA A 106 10.77 -16.33 -0.97
N MET A 107 10.32 -15.19 -1.49
CA MET A 107 10.57 -14.81 -2.89
C MET A 107 12.03 -14.41 -3.21
N ARG A 108 12.89 -14.18 -2.22
CA ARG A 108 14.21 -13.52 -2.42
C ARG A 108 15.36 -13.96 -1.52
N LYS A 109 15.15 -14.88 -0.56
CA LYS A 109 16.16 -15.37 0.39
C LYS A 109 16.23 -16.90 0.38
N PRO A 110 17.40 -17.51 0.66
CA PRO A 110 17.48 -18.95 0.87
C PRO A 110 16.72 -19.38 2.14
N TRP A 111 16.11 -20.56 2.12
CA TRP A 111 15.19 -21.07 3.14
C TRP A 111 15.64 -20.86 4.60
N ARG A 112 16.93 -21.05 4.91
CA ARG A 112 17.49 -20.84 6.26
C ARG A 112 17.18 -19.46 6.86
N LEU A 113 17.11 -18.41 6.03
CA LEU A 113 16.77 -17.05 6.48
C LEU A 113 15.26 -16.80 6.56
N VAL A 114 14.47 -17.63 5.87
CA VAL A 114 13.01 -17.64 5.96
C VAL A 114 12.58 -18.34 7.25
N LEU A 115 13.22 -19.48 7.59
CA LEU A 115 13.02 -20.18 8.87
C LEU A 115 13.30 -19.29 10.10
N VAL A 116 14.37 -18.49 10.08
CA VAL A 116 14.69 -17.51 11.14
C VAL A 116 13.60 -16.44 11.31
N GLU A 117 12.81 -16.17 10.28
CA GLU A 117 11.65 -15.28 10.37
C GLU A 117 10.38 -16.03 10.80
N ILE A 118 10.14 -17.24 10.28
CA ILE A 118 9.04 -18.13 10.69
C ILE A 118 9.11 -18.44 12.19
N ALA A 119 10.31 -18.58 12.76
CA ALA A 119 10.56 -18.72 14.20
C ALA A 119 10.11 -17.52 15.06
N LYS A 120 9.60 -16.43 14.46
CA LYS A 120 8.96 -15.29 15.14
C LYS A 120 7.44 -15.26 14.97
N CYS A 121 6.88 -16.19 14.22
CA CYS A 121 5.47 -16.22 13.84
C CYS A 121 4.73 -17.40 14.48
N ASP A 122 3.45 -17.19 14.75
CA ASP A 122 2.47 -18.28 14.85
C ASP A 122 1.89 -18.54 13.45
N VAL A 123 1.30 -19.72 13.22
CA VAL A 123 0.45 -19.95 12.04
C VAL A 123 -1.00 -19.68 12.41
N ARG A 124 -1.70 -18.85 11.62
CA ARG A 124 -3.10 -18.47 11.85
C ARG A 124 -3.88 -18.48 10.54
N CYS A 125 -5.16 -18.84 10.58
CA CYS A 125 -6.05 -18.62 9.45
C CYS A 125 -6.40 -17.13 9.30
N ALA A 126 -6.76 -16.70 8.09
CA ALA A 126 -7.07 -15.31 7.79
C ALA A 126 -8.15 -14.71 8.72
N ASN A 127 -9.20 -15.46 9.06
CA ASN A 127 -10.22 -15.00 10.02
C ASN A 127 -9.61 -14.70 11.41
N CYS A 128 -8.80 -15.60 11.98
CA CYS A 128 -8.23 -15.39 13.31
C CYS A 128 -7.11 -14.34 13.32
N HIS A 129 -6.31 -14.25 12.26
CA HIS A 129 -5.35 -13.17 12.05
C HIS A 129 -6.03 -11.78 11.94
N LEU A 130 -7.17 -11.68 11.25
CA LEU A 130 -7.99 -10.47 11.22
C LEU A 130 -8.56 -10.13 12.61
N ARG A 131 -9.09 -11.13 13.36
CA ARG A 131 -9.57 -10.94 14.75
C ARG A 131 -8.47 -10.41 15.67
N ARG A 132 -7.26 -10.99 15.60
CA ARG A 132 -6.09 -10.54 16.36
C ARG A 132 -5.71 -9.10 15.97
N THR A 133 -5.61 -8.81 14.68
CA THR A 133 -5.30 -7.47 14.15
C THR A 133 -6.34 -6.43 14.61
N ALA A 134 -7.62 -6.75 14.50
CA ALA A 134 -8.72 -5.87 14.88
C ALA A 134 -8.73 -5.54 16.37
N ARG A 135 -8.36 -6.51 17.23
CA ARG A 135 -8.14 -6.28 18.67
C ARG A 135 -6.89 -5.44 18.93
N GLN A 136 -5.76 -5.77 18.31
CA GLN A 136 -4.47 -5.07 18.49
C GLN A 136 -4.52 -3.59 18.09
N PHE A 137 -5.29 -3.24 17.05
CA PHE A 137 -5.42 -1.88 16.54
C PHE A 137 -6.77 -1.23 16.88
N THR A 138 -7.52 -1.78 17.84
CA THR A 138 -8.82 -1.29 18.33
C THR A 138 -9.76 -0.86 17.21
N TRP A 139 -9.94 -1.71 16.19
CA TRP A 139 -10.76 -1.41 15.02
C TRP A 139 -12.22 -1.15 15.43
N LYS A 140 -12.86 -0.14 14.82
CA LYS A 140 -14.27 0.19 15.08
C LYS A 140 -15.21 -1.03 15.00
N LYS A 141 -14.91 -2.01 14.13
CA LYS A 141 -15.67 -3.27 13.98
C LYS A 141 -15.82 -4.05 15.31
N VAL A 142 -14.86 -3.92 16.23
CA VAL A 142 -14.84 -4.63 17.53
C VAL A 142 -15.64 -3.90 18.62
N ALA A 143 -16.00 -2.63 18.41
CA ALA A 143 -16.51 -1.73 19.45
C ALA A 143 -18.02 -1.87 19.77
N GLY A 144 -18.64 -3.02 19.44
CA GLY A 144 -19.92 -3.45 20.01
C GLY A 144 -21.10 -2.46 19.94
N ARG A 145 -21.32 -1.77 18.82
CA ARG A 145 -22.53 -0.95 18.66
C ARG A 145 -23.75 -1.87 18.52
N PRO A 146 -24.86 -1.67 19.26
CA PRO A 146 -26.09 -2.46 19.06
C PRO A 146 -26.62 -2.31 17.63
N LEU A 147 -27.01 -3.43 17.04
CA LEU A 147 -27.44 -3.55 15.66
C LEU A 147 -28.94 -3.88 15.61
N THR A 148 -29.76 -2.85 15.47
CA THR A 148 -31.21 -2.99 15.32
C THR A 148 -31.56 -3.60 13.97
N GLU A 149 -32.45 -4.59 13.98
CA GLU A 149 -33.04 -5.21 12.78
C GLU A 149 -33.68 -4.15 11.85
N GLY A 150 -33.69 -4.41 10.54
CA GLY A 150 -34.29 -3.53 9.53
C GLY A 150 -33.57 -2.19 9.28
N ALA A 151 -32.70 -1.72 10.17
CA ALA A 151 -32.11 -0.37 10.11
C ALA A 151 -31.10 -0.11 8.97
N TRP A 152 -30.93 -1.07 8.06
CA TRP A 152 -30.26 -0.87 6.76
C TRP A 152 -31.24 -0.58 5.61
N LEU A 153 -32.54 -0.86 5.78
CA LEU A 153 -33.58 -0.51 4.81
C LEU A 153 -33.95 0.99 4.93
N GLU A 154 -33.98 1.52 6.14
CA GLU A 154 -34.36 2.91 6.42
C GLU A 154 -33.19 3.91 6.24
N ARG A 155 -32.85 4.29 4.99
CA ARG A 155 -32.18 5.58 4.74
C ARG A 155 -32.33 6.16 3.33
N VAL A 156 -32.88 7.36 3.27
CA VAL A 156 -32.96 8.21 2.06
C VAL A 156 -31.59 8.82 1.72
N ILE A 157 -31.33 9.06 0.44
CA ILE A 157 -30.02 9.46 -0.10
C ILE A 157 -30.07 10.91 -0.66
N PRO A 158 -29.20 11.83 -0.21
CA PRO A 158 -28.99 13.12 -0.89
C PRO A 158 -28.13 12.98 -2.17
N SER A 159 -28.44 13.76 -3.20
CA SER A 159 -27.76 13.79 -4.51
C SER A 159 -27.15 15.16 -4.82
N ASP A 160 -25.90 15.20 -5.31
CA ASP A 160 -25.13 16.41 -5.69
C ASP A 160 -24.39 16.20 -7.05
N GLU A 161 -24.28 17.23 -7.92
CA GLU A 161 -23.65 17.17 -9.28
C GLU A 161 -22.74 18.40 -9.65
N ALA A 162 -21.84 18.27 -10.67
CA ALA A 162 -21.02 19.30 -11.41
C ALA A 162 -19.93 20.15 -10.64
N GLU A 163 -18.87 20.83 -11.16
CA GLU A 163 -18.17 21.12 -12.47
C GLU A 163 -18.81 22.14 -13.49
N THR A 164 -18.15 22.78 -14.49
CA THR A 164 -16.78 22.66 -15.08
C THR A 164 -16.00 23.98 -15.36
N SER A 165 -14.66 23.88 -15.44
CA SER A 165 -13.74 24.54 -16.43
C SER A 165 -13.77 26.10 -16.61
N ARG A 166 -13.18 26.81 -17.62
CA ARG A 166 -12.06 26.55 -18.58
C ARG A 166 -11.02 27.72 -18.72
N GLY A 167 -10.73 28.26 -19.92
CA GLY A 167 -9.64 29.23 -20.24
C GLY A 167 -10.02 30.73 -20.25
N GLY A 168 -9.24 31.74 -20.68
CA GLY A 168 -7.81 31.92 -21.13
C GLY A 168 -7.34 33.39 -20.81
N ILE A 169 -6.23 34.01 -21.27
CA ILE A 169 -4.89 33.58 -21.76
C ILE A 169 -3.76 34.46 -21.10
N ALA A 170 -2.95 35.29 -21.81
CA ALA A 170 -1.76 36.03 -21.30
C ALA A 170 -1.31 37.31 -22.07
N SER A 171 -0.55 38.18 -21.38
CA SER A 171 0.27 39.35 -21.83
C SER A 171 1.51 39.42 -20.93
N GLU A 172 2.72 39.75 -21.40
CA GLU A 172 3.98 39.39 -20.67
C GLU A 172 4.15 40.01 -19.27
N THR A 173 3.76 41.28 -19.10
CA THR A 173 3.43 41.85 -17.78
C THR A 173 1.92 41.86 -17.56
N LYS A 174 1.52 41.84 -16.30
CA LYS A 174 0.11 41.91 -15.90
C LYS A 174 -0.06 42.69 -14.60
N LYS A 175 -1.04 43.60 -14.59
CA LYS A 175 -1.45 44.36 -13.40
C LYS A 175 -2.17 43.46 -12.40
N CYS A 176 -1.74 43.47 -11.14
CA CYS A 176 -2.35 42.69 -10.07
C CYS A 176 -3.57 43.42 -9.49
N THR A 177 -4.76 42.81 -9.57
CA THR A 177 -6.01 43.42 -9.07
C THR A 177 -6.11 43.49 -7.53
N GLY A 178 -5.07 43.09 -6.80
CA GLY A 178 -5.03 43.11 -5.33
C GLY A 178 -3.94 43.98 -4.71
N CYS A 179 -2.97 44.48 -5.50
CA CYS A 179 -1.95 45.43 -5.04
C CYS A 179 -1.65 46.54 -6.05
N GLY A 180 -2.37 46.62 -7.17
CA GLY A 180 -2.21 47.66 -8.20
C GLY A 180 -0.93 47.53 -9.05
N LEU A 181 0.13 46.91 -8.53
CA LEU A 181 1.41 46.77 -9.22
C LEU A 181 1.33 45.87 -10.45
N GLU A 182 2.09 46.23 -11.49
CA GLU A 182 2.42 45.32 -12.57
C GLU A 182 3.47 44.31 -12.13
N ARG A 183 3.32 43.05 -12.56
CA ARG A 183 4.24 41.95 -12.28
C ARG A 183 4.40 41.06 -13.51
N PRO A 184 5.54 40.33 -13.65
CA PRO A 184 5.71 39.33 -14.70
C PRO A 184 4.65 38.24 -14.61
N VAL A 185 4.20 37.69 -15.75
CA VAL A 185 3.22 36.59 -15.79
C VAL A 185 3.60 35.39 -14.94
N ALA A 186 4.89 35.12 -14.75
CA ALA A 186 5.40 34.07 -13.89
C ALA A 186 4.91 34.20 -12.42
N GLU A 187 4.74 35.43 -11.91
CA GLU A 187 4.19 35.71 -10.57
C GLU A 187 2.69 35.42 -10.45
N PHE A 188 1.96 35.24 -11.56
CA PHE A 188 0.53 34.91 -11.53
C PHE A 188 0.32 33.39 -11.56
N PRO A 189 -0.40 32.81 -10.59
CA PRO A 189 -0.72 31.38 -10.61
C PRO A 189 -1.57 31.00 -11.83
N ILE A 190 -1.30 29.82 -12.37
CA ILE A 190 -2.10 29.21 -13.44
C ILE A 190 -3.45 28.77 -12.83
N LYS A 191 -4.56 29.28 -13.37
CA LYS A 191 -5.95 28.86 -13.04
C LYS A 191 -6.39 27.65 -13.88
N ASN A 192 -5.92 27.53 -15.12
CA ASN A 192 -6.19 26.38 -15.99
C ASN A 192 -4.90 25.92 -16.68
N LYS A 193 -4.52 24.64 -16.49
CA LYS A 193 -3.29 24.05 -17.06
C LYS A 193 -3.37 23.81 -18.58
N GLN A 194 -4.55 23.46 -19.10
CA GLN A 194 -4.76 23.16 -20.53
C GLN A 194 -4.67 24.42 -21.40
N THR A 195 -5.18 25.56 -20.89
CA THR A 195 -5.31 26.82 -21.67
C THR A 195 -4.35 27.91 -21.20
N GLY A 196 -3.36 27.58 -20.37
CA GLY A 196 -2.41 28.53 -19.76
C GLY A 196 -3.00 29.65 -18.88
N ARG A 197 -4.32 29.69 -18.61
CA ARG A 197 -5.02 30.87 -18.05
C ARG A 197 -4.38 31.31 -16.74
N ARG A 198 -3.90 32.56 -16.67
CA ARG A 198 -3.30 33.15 -15.45
C ARG A 198 -4.35 33.88 -14.60
N GLY A 199 -4.21 33.80 -13.28
CA GLY A 199 -5.04 34.55 -12.32
C GLY A 199 -4.92 36.07 -12.48
N THR A 200 -5.81 36.82 -11.82
CA THR A 200 -5.80 38.29 -11.72
C THR A 200 -5.01 38.81 -10.51
N LEU A 201 -4.78 37.94 -9.52
CA LEU A 201 -3.95 38.19 -8.35
C LEU A 201 -2.59 37.51 -8.51
N CYS A 202 -1.50 38.21 -8.16
CA CYS A 202 -0.17 37.61 -8.05
C CYS A 202 -0.11 36.59 -6.89
N ARG A 203 0.93 35.74 -6.86
CA ARG A 203 1.15 34.73 -5.81
C ARG A 203 1.05 35.31 -4.39
N ALA A 204 1.64 36.47 -4.14
CA ALA A 204 1.63 37.13 -2.83
C ALA A 204 0.20 37.53 -2.41
N CYS A 205 -0.52 38.31 -3.23
CA CYS A 205 -1.90 38.71 -2.95
C CYS A 205 -2.85 37.51 -2.83
N ARG A 206 -2.70 36.48 -3.69
CA ARG A 206 -3.50 35.26 -3.59
C ARG A 206 -3.20 34.45 -2.33
N SER A 207 -1.95 34.44 -1.85
CA SER A 207 -1.54 33.79 -0.61
C SER A 207 -2.10 34.53 0.62
N ALA A 208 -2.02 35.87 0.64
CA ALA A 208 -2.60 36.68 1.72
C ALA A 208 -4.14 36.60 1.75
N TYR A 209 -4.80 36.68 0.59
CA TYR A 209 -6.24 36.44 0.46
C TYR A 209 -6.61 35.02 0.89
N GLY A 210 -5.83 34.01 0.48
CA GLY A 210 -6.08 32.61 0.83
C GLY A 210 -6.02 32.35 2.34
N ARG A 211 -5.06 32.98 3.06
CA ARG A 211 -5.01 32.95 4.53
C ARG A 211 -6.25 33.59 5.15
N ARG A 212 -6.53 34.86 4.84
CA ARG A 212 -7.70 35.59 5.37
C ARG A 212 -9.02 34.86 5.09
N HIS A 213 -9.21 34.36 3.88
CA HIS A 213 -10.40 33.59 3.50
C HIS A 213 -10.49 32.26 4.25
N TYR A 214 -9.38 31.55 4.46
CA TYR A 214 -9.35 30.32 5.26
C TYR A 214 -9.62 30.59 6.75
N GLU A 215 -9.07 31.66 7.31
CA GLU A 215 -9.31 32.11 8.69
C GLU A 215 -10.79 32.47 8.90
N GLN A 216 -11.34 33.34 8.03
CA GLN A 216 -12.75 33.76 8.07
C GLN A 216 -13.75 32.62 7.82
N ASN A 217 -13.40 31.63 7.00
CA ASN A 217 -14.23 30.45 6.75
C ASN A 217 -13.79 29.22 7.58
N ARG A 218 -12.89 29.37 8.57
CA ARG A 218 -12.28 28.23 9.28
C ARG A 218 -13.35 27.33 9.89
N GLU A 219 -14.31 27.93 10.58
CA GLU A 219 -15.46 27.24 11.15
C GLU A 219 -16.32 26.57 10.06
N LYS A 220 -16.60 27.26 8.95
CA LYS A 220 -17.35 26.72 7.81
C LYS A 220 -16.64 25.56 7.10
N TYR A 221 -15.30 25.48 7.17
CA TYR A 221 -14.54 24.31 6.74
C TYR A 221 -14.56 23.20 7.80
N THR A 222 -14.38 23.53 9.09
CA THR A 222 -14.42 22.57 10.18
C THR A 222 -15.80 21.92 10.35
N SER A 223 -16.89 22.67 10.23
CA SER A 223 -18.27 22.14 10.27
C SER A 223 -18.57 21.23 9.08
N ARG A 224 -18.11 21.58 7.87
CA ARG A 224 -18.16 20.68 6.70
C ARG A 224 -17.35 19.39 6.91
N VAL A 225 -16.20 19.44 7.60
CA VAL A 225 -15.41 18.25 7.95
C VAL A 225 -16.12 17.40 9.02
N ARG A 226 -16.75 18.04 10.02
CA ARG A 226 -17.60 17.36 11.02
C ARG A 226 -18.79 16.67 10.35
N ALA A 227 -19.65 17.41 9.64
CA ALA A 227 -20.81 16.86 8.94
C ALA A 227 -20.44 15.72 7.97
N ARG A 228 -19.32 15.84 7.24
CA ARG A 228 -18.78 14.74 6.40
C ARG A 228 -18.36 13.52 7.22
N ARG A 229 -17.79 13.69 8.42
CA ARG A 229 -17.52 12.60 9.37
C ARG A 229 -18.82 12.01 9.92
N ASP A 230 -19.81 12.81 10.23
CA ASP A 230 -21.06 12.33 10.83
C ASP A 230 -21.83 11.45 9.82
N VAL A 231 -21.91 11.89 8.55
CA VAL A 231 -22.36 11.09 7.40
C VAL A 231 -21.46 9.85 7.17
N ARG A 232 -20.16 9.94 7.47
CA ARG A 232 -19.22 8.82 7.36
C ARG A 232 -19.47 7.73 8.41
N ASP A 233 -19.76 8.14 9.65
CA ASP A 233 -20.01 7.26 10.78
C ASP A 233 -21.44 6.65 10.71
N THR A 234 -22.39 7.29 10.01
CA THR A 234 -23.67 6.64 9.63
C THR A 234 -23.50 5.60 8.52
N TYR A 235 -22.77 5.90 7.42
CA TYR A 235 -22.45 4.91 6.38
C TYR A 235 -21.72 3.69 6.95
N TRP A 236 -20.78 3.92 7.88
CA TRP A 236 -20.07 2.85 8.56
C TRP A 236 -21.00 2.03 9.48
N SER A 237 -21.91 2.67 10.21
CA SER A 237 -22.89 1.97 11.05
C SER A 237 -23.80 1.08 10.22
N TRP A 238 -24.38 1.61 9.12
CA TRP A 238 -25.19 0.84 8.17
C TRP A 238 -24.45 -0.41 7.69
N LEU A 239 -23.16 -0.28 7.35
CA LEU A 239 -22.37 -1.40 6.85
C LEU A 239 -22.13 -2.48 7.90
N MET A 240 -22.04 -2.13 9.19
CA MET A 240 -21.92 -3.13 10.25
C MET A 240 -23.25 -3.84 10.50
N THR A 241 -24.38 -3.12 10.46
CA THR A 241 -25.71 -3.75 10.52
C THR A 241 -25.90 -4.69 9.34
N TYR A 242 -25.60 -4.24 8.11
CA TYR A 242 -25.67 -5.08 6.91
C TYR A 242 -24.85 -6.37 7.07
N LEU A 243 -23.55 -6.27 7.42
CA LEU A 243 -22.68 -7.45 7.55
C LEU A 243 -23.12 -8.43 8.65
N ALA A 244 -23.71 -7.97 9.76
CA ALA A 244 -24.19 -8.87 10.82
C ALA A 244 -25.42 -9.69 10.41
N TRP A 245 -26.21 -9.20 9.47
CA TRP A 245 -27.39 -9.89 8.93
C TRP A 245 -27.14 -10.62 7.60
N HIS A 246 -25.93 -10.49 7.04
CA HIS A 246 -25.48 -11.19 5.83
C HIS A 246 -24.23 -12.02 6.16
N PRO A 247 -24.38 -13.20 6.78
CA PRO A 247 -23.25 -14.08 7.10
C PRO A 247 -22.52 -14.58 5.83
N CYS A 248 -21.33 -15.16 6.02
CA CYS A 248 -20.54 -15.73 4.93
C CYS A 248 -21.33 -16.80 4.14
N VAL A 249 -21.63 -16.53 2.87
CA VAL A 249 -22.48 -17.39 2.04
C VAL A 249 -21.98 -18.85 1.93
N ASP A 250 -20.67 -19.09 2.02
CA ASP A 250 -20.09 -20.44 1.90
C ASP A 250 -19.95 -21.20 3.24
N CYS A 251 -20.13 -20.57 4.41
CA CYS A 251 -19.85 -21.23 5.70
C CYS A 251 -20.60 -20.70 6.94
N GLY A 252 -21.48 -19.71 6.82
CA GLY A 252 -22.31 -19.20 7.92
C GLY A 252 -21.60 -18.34 8.98
N GLU A 253 -20.29 -18.09 8.86
CA GLU A 253 -19.54 -17.16 9.73
C GLU A 253 -20.24 -15.79 9.81
N THR A 254 -20.55 -15.33 11.02
CA THR A 254 -21.36 -14.11 11.28
C THR A 254 -20.54 -12.90 11.71
N ASP A 255 -19.30 -13.09 12.19
CA ASP A 255 -18.51 -12.02 12.80
C ASP A 255 -18.13 -10.92 11.79
N PRO A 256 -18.70 -9.70 11.90
CA PRO A 256 -18.45 -8.65 10.93
C PRO A 256 -16.98 -8.25 10.85
N VAL A 257 -16.12 -8.57 11.83
CA VAL A 257 -14.67 -8.35 11.77
C VAL A 257 -14.05 -9.05 10.57
N VAL A 258 -14.38 -10.32 10.36
CA VAL A 258 -13.76 -11.21 9.36
C VAL A 258 -14.52 -11.26 8.03
N LEU A 259 -15.71 -10.67 7.98
CA LEU A 259 -16.51 -10.55 6.76
C LEU A 259 -16.00 -9.43 5.83
N GLU A 260 -15.95 -9.78 4.56
CA GLU A 260 -15.49 -9.00 3.42
C GLU A 260 -16.53 -9.05 2.28
N PHE A 261 -16.48 -8.04 1.41
CA PHE A 261 -17.29 -8.01 0.19
C PHE A 261 -16.47 -8.59 -0.97
N ASP A 262 -16.95 -9.70 -1.52
CA ASP A 262 -16.29 -10.43 -2.61
C ASP A 262 -17.10 -10.28 -3.90
N HIS A 263 -16.47 -9.76 -4.95
CA HIS A 263 -17.15 -9.44 -6.22
C HIS A 263 -17.58 -10.71 -6.96
N ARG A 264 -18.83 -10.74 -7.44
CA ARG A 264 -19.33 -11.83 -8.28
C ARG A 264 -18.61 -11.85 -9.64
N GLU A 265 -18.49 -13.04 -10.23
CA GLU A 265 -17.83 -13.21 -11.52
C GLU A 265 -18.53 -12.42 -12.64
N GLY A 266 -17.75 -11.99 -13.64
CA GLY A 266 -18.22 -11.08 -14.69
C GLY A 266 -18.47 -9.63 -14.26
N THR A 267 -18.43 -9.29 -12.96
CA THR A 267 -18.72 -7.91 -12.50
C THR A 267 -17.49 -6.99 -12.57
N THR A 268 -17.63 -5.86 -13.27
CA THR A 268 -16.62 -4.79 -13.25
C THR A 268 -16.76 -3.96 -11.98
N LYS A 269 -15.76 -4.07 -11.10
CA LYS A 269 -15.68 -3.28 -9.87
C LYS A 269 -15.22 -1.85 -10.11
N VAL A 270 -15.91 -0.89 -9.48
CA VAL A 270 -15.46 0.52 -9.40
C VAL A 270 -14.37 0.66 -8.33
N GLY A 271 -14.35 -0.21 -7.32
CA GLY A 271 -13.31 -0.23 -6.31
C GLY A 271 -13.55 -1.26 -5.20
N ASN A 272 -12.70 -1.26 -4.17
CA ASN A 272 -12.98 -2.00 -2.95
C ASN A 272 -13.98 -1.21 -2.10
N VAL A 273 -15.06 -1.85 -1.63
CA VAL A 273 -16.14 -1.24 -0.81
C VAL A 273 -15.59 -0.47 0.40
N GLY A 274 -14.59 -1.01 1.10
CA GLY A 274 -13.93 -0.36 2.24
C GLY A 274 -13.18 0.93 1.89
N ALA A 275 -12.62 1.01 0.68
CA ALA A 275 -12.02 2.24 0.15
C ALA A 275 -13.07 3.21 -0.39
N MET A 276 -14.08 2.71 -1.13
CA MET A 276 -15.17 3.50 -1.71
C MET A 276 -16.01 4.21 -0.65
N LEU A 277 -16.23 3.55 0.50
CA LEU A 277 -16.77 4.16 1.72
C LEU A 277 -16.20 5.56 2.02
N SER A 278 -14.93 5.82 1.68
CA SER A 278 -14.24 7.10 1.95
C SER A 278 -14.25 8.13 0.80
N ARG A 279 -14.73 7.78 -0.39
CA ARG A 279 -14.52 8.56 -1.64
C ARG A 279 -15.72 8.57 -2.61
N ALA A 280 -16.68 7.66 -2.46
CA ALA A 280 -17.84 7.51 -3.33
C ALA A 280 -19.10 8.15 -2.70
N SER A 281 -20.11 8.42 -3.52
CA SER A 281 -21.46 8.70 -3.02
C SER A 281 -22.07 7.41 -2.44
N TRP A 282 -23.12 7.57 -1.64
CA TRP A 282 -23.84 6.44 -1.04
C TRP A 282 -24.50 5.55 -2.10
N SER A 283 -25.09 6.15 -3.15
CA SER A 283 -25.63 5.42 -4.29
C SER A 283 -24.57 4.58 -5.02
N THR A 284 -23.39 5.14 -5.32
CA THR A 284 -22.28 4.39 -5.92
C THR A 284 -21.76 3.28 -4.99
N LEU A 285 -21.82 3.46 -3.67
CA LEU A 285 -21.43 2.42 -2.72
C LEU A 285 -22.44 1.26 -2.68
N LEU A 286 -23.74 1.55 -2.63
CA LEU A 286 -24.80 0.53 -2.67
C LEU A 286 -24.77 -0.25 -4.00
N SER A 287 -24.63 0.43 -5.14
CA SER A 287 -24.52 -0.22 -6.45
C SER A 287 -23.25 -1.04 -6.64
N GLU A 288 -22.23 -0.84 -5.80
CA GLU A 288 -21.05 -1.70 -5.75
C GLU A 288 -21.26 -2.90 -4.80
N ILE A 289 -21.84 -2.67 -3.62
CA ILE A 289 -22.22 -3.74 -2.68
C ILE A 289 -23.16 -4.74 -3.34
N ALA A 290 -24.11 -4.28 -4.15
CA ALA A 290 -25.02 -5.13 -4.93
C ALA A 290 -24.33 -6.04 -5.96
N LYS A 291 -23.04 -5.83 -6.28
CA LYS A 291 -22.25 -6.74 -7.13
C LYS A 291 -21.55 -7.84 -6.34
N CYS A 292 -21.52 -7.75 -5.01
CA CYS A 292 -20.72 -8.60 -4.14
C CYS A 292 -21.59 -9.63 -3.41
N ASP A 293 -21.00 -10.78 -3.12
CA ASP A 293 -21.45 -11.65 -2.04
C ASP A 293 -20.73 -11.22 -0.75
N VAL A 294 -21.28 -11.58 0.42
CA VAL A 294 -20.54 -11.48 1.69
C VAL A 294 -19.85 -12.81 1.98
N ARG A 295 -18.54 -12.76 2.17
CA ARG A 295 -17.70 -13.93 2.51
C ARG A 295 -16.75 -13.60 3.65
N CYS A 296 -16.40 -14.59 4.46
CA CYS A 296 -15.29 -14.45 5.40
C CYS A 296 -13.94 -14.56 4.67
N ALA A 297 -12.91 -13.91 5.19
CA ALA A 297 -11.59 -13.88 4.56
C ALA A 297 -11.01 -15.28 4.27
N ASN A 298 -11.31 -16.28 5.08
CA ASN A 298 -10.96 -17.69 4.83
C ASN A 298 -11.59 -18.22 3.52
N CYS A 299 -12.91 -18.09 3.35
CA CYS A 299 -13.61 -18.61 2.16
C CYS A 299 -13.37 -17.75 0.92
N HIS A 300 -13.30 -16.43 1.06
CA HIS A 300 -12.90 -15.50 -0.02
C HIS A 300 -11.51 -15.84 -0.58
N ARG A 301 -10.55 -16.21 0.28
CA ARG A 301 -9.22 -16.69 -0.15
C ARG A 301 -9.28 -18.06 -0.82
N LEU A 302 -10.14 -18.98 -0.35
CA LEU A 302 -10.32 -20.28 -1.02
C LEU A 302 -10.90 -20.10 -2.44
N ARG A 303 -11.95 -19.28 -2.59
CA ARG A 303 -12.54 -18.94 -3.91
C ARG A 303 -11.53 -18.26 -4.82
N THR A 304 -10.79 -17.27 -4.32
CA THR A 304 -9.70 -16.62 -5.07
C THR A 304 -8.64 -17.65 -5.53
N ALA A 305 -8.29 -18.58 -4.64
CA ALA A 305 -7.29 -19.60 -4.95
C ALA A 305 -7.77 -20.62 -5.99
N GLN A 306 -9.06 -20.94 -6.02
CA GLN A 306 -9.70 -21.73 -7.09
C GLN A 306 -9.70 -20.97 -8.42
N GLN A 307 -10.27 -19.76 -8.46
CA GLN A 307 -10.44 -18.94 -9.67
C GLN A 307 -9.12 -18.66 -10.40
N PHE A 308 -8.06 -18.36 -9.65
CA PHE A 308 -6.76 -17.99 -10.20
C PHE A 308 -5.73 -19.15 -10.16
N SER A 309 -6.21 -20.40 -10.02
CA SER A 309 -5.41 -21.63 -9.96
C SER A 309 -4.15 -21.48 -9.09
N TRP A 310 -4.33 -20.97 -7.87
CA TRP A 310 -3.22 -20.53 -7.04
C TRP A 310 -2.26 -21.67 -6.73
N SER A 311 -0.97 -21.32 -6.73
CA SER A 311 0.14 -22.25 -6.56
C SER A 311 0.21 -22.94 -5.17
N LYS A 312 -0.70 -22.55 -4.26
CA LYS A 312 -0.92 -23.10 -2.91
C LYS A 312 -2.18 -23.99 -2.81
N TRP A 313 -3.01 -24.02 -3.87
CA TRP A 313 -4.28 -24.74 -3.97
C TRP A 313 -4.20 -26.02 -4.81
N ILE A 314 -3.08 -26.26 -5.50
CA ILE A 314 -2.81 -27.55 -6.16
C ILE A 314 -2.66 -28.63 -5.08
N ARG A 315 -3.79 -29.22 -4.70
CA ARG A 315 -3.86 -30.58 -4.19
C ARG A 315 -3.54 -31.47 -5.39
N GLU A 316 -2.41 -32.16 -5.36
CA GLU A 316 -2.25 -33.34 -6.18
C GLU A 316 -3.27 -34.36 -5.66
N SER A 317 -4.26 -34.70 -6.48
CA SER A 317 -5.26 -35.70 -6.12
C SER A 317 -4.57 -37.06 -5.96
N ALA A 318 -4.68 -37.63 -4.77
CA ALA A 318 -4.40 -39.05 -4.53
C ALA A 318 -5.54 -39.93 -5.07
#